data_AF-A0ABD1BJK0-F1
#
_entry.id   AF-A0ABD1BJK0-F1
#
_cell.length_a   1.000
_cell.length_b   1.000
_cell.length_c   1.000
_cell.angle_alpha   90.00
_cell.angle_beta   90.00
_cell.angle_gamma   90.00
#
_symmetry.space_group_name_H-M   'P 1'
#
loop_
_entity.id
_entity.type
_entity.pdbx_description
1 polymer ?
#
loop_
_entity_poly.entity_id
_entity_poly.type
_entity_poly.pdbx_seq_one_letter_code
_entity_poly.pdbx_strand_id
1 'polypeptide(L)'
;MFSDVIAALISVVNSRFPLIGDLLLRRLVLQIQKAYDRNDKPRLVAVVRFLAHLVNQRVANETIALELLLKLLVEPTRDSVEVAVAFVTECGATLQEVSPRAFNLIFDSFLRVLHEGDLEYRSRCLIESLVTLRRFNFKGHPAIRPELDLLVDSEEQVTHEISFLNEIDPETSLDVFKPDPKFHQNESKYLLMKKELLGEEDTDLARRRRRR
;
A
#
# COMPACT_ATOMS: atom_id res chain seq x y z
N MET A 1 2.60 6.49 11.98
CA MET A 1 2.36 7.95 11.94
C MET A 1 2.94 8.63 10.70
N PHE A 2 3.54 7.91 9.75
CA PHE A 2 4.02 8.50 8.48
C PHE A 2 3.75 7.59 7.27
N SER A 3 2.88 6.59 7.43
CA SER A 3 2.68 5.54 6.43
C SER A 3 2.14 6.09 5.11
N ASP A 4 1.31 7.13 5.17
CA ASP A 4 0.78 7.87 4.04
C ASP A 4 1.84 8.70 3.32
N VAL A 5 2.71 9.40 4.07
CA VAL A 5 3.84 10.15 3.50
C VAL A 5 4.84 9.20 2.83
N ILE A 6 5.14 8.06 3.45
CA ILE A 6 6.03 7.06 2.89
C ILE A 6 5.39 6.42 1.65
N ALA A 7 4.10 6.13 1.66
CA ALA A 7 3.39 5.62 0.48
C ALA A 7 3.41 6.61 -0.69
N ALA A 8 3.25 7.92 -0.42
CA ALA A 8 3.37 8.97 -1.43
C ALA A 8 4.78 9.07 -2.02
N LEU A 9 5.83 8.92 -1.19
CA LEU A 9 7.19 8.82 -1.71
C LEU A 9 7.36 7.58 -2.60
N ILE A 10 6.80 6.45 -2.18
CA ILE A 10 6.88 5.19 -2.93
C ILE A 10 6.14 5.30 -4.25
N SER A 11 4.98 5.97 -4.33
CA SER A 11 4.30 6.13 -5.62
C SER A 11 5.16 6.89 -6.63
N VAL A 12 5.86 7.94 -6.19
CA VAL A 12 6.82 8.68 -7.02
C VAL A 12 8.03 7.82 -7.41
N VAL A 13 8.59 7.03 -6.49
CA VAL A 13 9.69 6.11 -6.84
C VAL A 13 9.21 5.04 -7.80
N ASN A 14 8.02 4.51 -7.60
CA ASN A 14 7.42 3.43 -8.37
C ASN A 14 7.08 3.83 -9.81
N SER A 15 6.72 5.10 -10.06
CA SER A 15 6.50 5.59 -11.43
C SER A 15 7.78 5.57 -12.29
N ARG A 16 8.95 5.64 -11.66
CA ARG A 16 10.25 5.60 -12.35
C ARG A 16 10.97 4.25 -12.22
N PHE A 17 10.72 3.53 -11.14
CA PHE A 17 11.34 2.25 -10.82
C PHE A 17 10.29 1.22 -10.36
N PRO A 18 9.45 0.70 -11.27
CA PRO A 18 8.37 -0.23 -10.90
C PRO A 18 8.84 -1.48 -10.16
N LEU A 19 10.04 -1.98 -10.47
CA LEU A 19 10.65 -3.13 -9.81
C LEU A 19 10.85 -2.91 -8.30
N ILE A 20 11.06 -1.67 -7.86
CA ILE A 20 11.19 -1.33 -6.44
C ILE A 20 9.82 -1.43 -5.75
N GLY A 21 8.76 -0.95 -6.39
CA GLY A 21 7.40 -1.06 -5.86
C GLY A 21 6.94 -2.50 -5.75
N ASP A 22 7.17 -3.32 -6.79
CA ASP A 22 6.88 -4.75 -6.78
C ASP A 22 7.62 -5.49 -5.64
N LEU A 23 8.94 -5.30 -5.55
CA LEU A 23 9.75 -5.92 -4.49
C LEU A 23 9.29 -5.51 -3.09
N LEU A 24 8.95 -4.22 -2.92
CA LEU A 24 8.44 -3.70 -1.66
C LEU A 24 7.12 -4.37 -1.28
N LEU A 25 6.18 -4.52 -2.23
CA LEU A 25 4.89 -5.17 -1.99
C LEU A 25 5.06 -6.65 -1.66
N ARG A 26 5.89 -7.38 -2.41
CA ARG A 26 6.24 -8.78 -2.09
C ARG A 26 6.74 -8.94 -0.66
N ARG A 27 7.70 -8.10 -0.26
CA ARG A 27 8.25 -8.10 1.10
C ARG A 27 7.20 -7.71 2.14
N LEU A 28 6.33 -6.74 1.85
CA LEU A 28 5.27 -6.29 2.74
C LEU A 28 4.22 -7.38 2.98
N VAL A 29 3.77 -8.06 1.93
CA VAL A 29 2.81 -9.19 2.02
C VAL A 29 3.37 -10.31 2.90
N LEU A 30 4.64 -10.67 2.72
CA LEU A 30 5.31 -11.64 3.59
C LEU A 30 5.40 -11.18 5.04
N GLN A 31 5.58 -9.87 5.30
CA GLN A 31 5.57 -9.34 6.67
C GLN A 31 4.17 -9.39 7.29
N ILE A 32 3.11 -9.14 6.51
CA ILE A 32 1.72 -9.28 6.95
C ILE A 32 1.41 -10.73 7.32
N GLN A 33 1.74 -11.69 6.44
CA GLN A 33 1.56 -13.12 6.72
C GLN A 33 2.27 -13.53 8.01
N LYS A 34 3.56 -13.19 8.15
CA LYS A 34 4.33 -13.50 9.36
C LYS A 34 3.78 -12.85 10.62
N ALA A 35 3.29 -11.61 10.55
CA ALA A 35 2.71 -10.93 11.71
C ALA A 35 1.36 -11.55 12.11
N TYR A 36 0.54 -11.92 11.14
CA TYR A 36 -0.72 -12.63 11.35
C TYR A 36 -0.49 -14.01 11.98
N ASP A 37 0.38 -14.83 11.40
CA ASP A 37 0.65 -16.20 11.88
C ASP A 37 1.27 -16.22 13.30
N ARG A 38 1.99 -15.16 13.67
CA ARG A 38 2.59 -14.99 15.00
C ARG A 38 1.68 -14.32 16.01
N ASN A 39 0.47 -13.93 15.62
CA ASN A 39 -0.44 -13.12 16.44
C ASN A 39 0.21 -11.82 16.97
N ASP A 40 1.11 -11.22 16.18
CA ASP A 40 1.78 -9.96 16.52
C ASP A 40 0.91 -8.78 16.08
N LYS A 41 -0.13 -8.46 16.86
CA LYS A 41 -1.09 -7.40 16.52
C LYS A 41 -0.42 -6.03 16.28
N PRO A 42 0.46 -5.50 17.16
CA PRO A 42 1.05 -4.19 16.94
C PRO A 42 1.79 -4.10 15.59
N ARG A 43 2.54 -5.14 15.24
CA ARG A 43 3.21 -5.22 13.95
C ARG A 43 2.21 -5.35 12.81
N LEU A 44 1.20 -6.21 12.94
CA LEU A 44 0.18 -6.42 11.93
C LEU A 44 -0.55 -5.10 11.61
N VAL A 45 -1.00 -4.35 12.62
CA VAL A 45 -1.61 -3.03 12.46
C VAL A 45 -0.69 -2.07 11.69
N ALA A 46 0.61 -2.05 12.01
CA ALA A 46 1.56 -1.16 11.33
C ALA A 46 1.72 -1.51 9.84
N VAL A 47 1.87 -2.80 9.51
CA VAL A 47 2.08 -3.23 8.12
C VAL A 47 0.81 -3.14 7.28
N VAL A 48 -0.37 -3.44 7.83
CA VAL A 48 -1.62 -3.30 7.07
C VAL A 48 -1.97 -1.83 6.84
N ARG A 49 -1.73 -0.93 7.80
CA ARG A 49 -1.90 0.52 7.55
C ARG A 49 -1.01 1.01 6.42
N PHE A 50 0.21 0.50 6.34
CA PHE A 50 1.09 0.85 5.24
C PHE A 50 0.58 0.30 3.89
N LEU A 51 0.12 -0.96 3.85
CA LEU A 51 -0.55 -1.51 2.67
C LEU A 51 -1.77 -0.67 2.25
N ALA A 52 -2.58 -0.21 3.22
CA ALA A 52 -3.76 0.61 2.96
C ALA A 52 -3.40 1.88 2.18
N HIS A 53 -2.34 2.58 2.59
CA HIS A 53 -1.90 3.77 1.88
C HIS A 53 -1.24 3.48 0.52
N LEU A 54 -0.61 2.31 0.34
CA LEU A 54 -0.12 1.89 -0.98
C LEU A 54 -1.27 1.59 -1.95
N VAL A 55 -2.40 1.07 -1.44
CA VAL A 55 -3.64 0.92 -2.22
C VAL A 55 -4.25 2.27 -2.55
N ASN A 56 -4.31 3.18 -1.59
CA ASN A 56 -4.80 4.54 -1.83
C ASN A 56 -3.98 5.25 -2.92
N GLN A 57 -2.66 5.11 -2.88
CA GLN A 57 -1.70 5.67 -3.84
C GLN A 57 -1.59 4.87 -5.15
N ARG A 58 -2.45 3.87 -5.39
CA ARG A 58 -2.48 3.03 -6.61
C ARG A 58 -1.18 2.29 -6.92
N VAL A 59 -0.33 2.08 -5.92
CA VAL A 59 0.87 1.24 -6.04
C VAL A 59 0.48 -0.23 -5.98
N ALA A 60 -0.44 -0.58 -5.08
CA ALA A 60 -1.02 -1.92 -4.99
C ALA A 60 -2.45 -1.93 -5.53
N ASN A 61 -2.79 -2.94 -6.32
CA ASN A 61 -4.16 -3.16 -6.76
C ASN A 61 -5.08 -3.45 -5.54
N GLU A 62 -6.33 -3.00 -5.59
CA GLU A 62 -7.31 -3.18 -4.50
C GLU A 62 -7.59 -4.65 -4.14
N THR A 63 -7.32 -5.58 -5.05
CA THR A 63 -7.51 -7.02 -4.84
C THR A 63 -6.78 -7.52 -3.59
N ILE A 64 -5.54 -7.08 -3.34
CA ILE A 64 -4.79 -7.48 -2.13
C ILE A 64 -5.48 -6.99 -0.85
N ALA A 65 -6.11 -5.81 -0.87
CA ALA A 65 -6.84 -5.29 0.29
C ALA A 65 -8.10 -6.11 0.56
N LEU A 66 -8.83 -6.50 -0.49
CA LEU A 66 -10.01 -7.36 -0.37
C LEU A 66 -9.64 -8.75 0.15
N GLU A 67 -8.57 -9.36 -0.36
CA GLU A 67 -8.06 -10.65 0.14
C GLU A 67 -7.67 -10.59 1.62
N LEU A 68 -6.97 -9.53 2.03
CA LEU A 68 -6.61 -9.32 3.44
C LEU A 68 -7.87 -9.26 4.32
N LEU A 69 -8.87 -8.49 3.89
CA LEU A 69 -10.12 -8.32 4.64
C LEU A 69 -10.90 -9.62 4.76
N LEU A 70 -10.96 -10.41 3.68
CA LEU A 70 -11.53 -11.75 3.73
C LEU A 70 -10.76 -12.63 4.74
N LYS A 71 -9.43 -12.66 4.68
CA LYS A 71 -8.62 -13.45 5.62
C LYS A 71 -8.85 -13.05 7.09
N LEU A 72 -9.00 -11.75 7.38
CA LEU A 72 -9.24 -11.26 8.74
C LEU A 72 -10.65 -11.55 9.27
N LEU A 73 -11.65 -11.69 8.37
CA LEU A 73 -13.08 -11.78 8.72
C LEU A 73 -13.68 -13.19 8.54
N VAL A 74 -12.98 -14.13 7.90
CA VAL A 74 -13.44 -15.52 7.76
C VAL A 74 -13.59 -16.21 9.12
N GLU A 75 -12.59 -16.07 9.99
CA GLU A 75 -12.61 -16.52 11.39
C GLU A 75 -12.31 -15.33 12.31
N PRO A 76 -13.33 -14.51 12.63
CA PRO A 76 -13.15 -13.25 13.32
C PRO A 76 -12.73 -13.47 14.77
N THR A 77 -11.62 -12.86 15.17
CA THR A 77 -11.18 -12.72 16.57
C THR A 77 -11.26 -11.26 16.98
N ARG A 78 -11.16 -10.97 18.29
CA ARG A 78 -11.08 -9.59 18.79
C ARG A 78 -10.00 -8.79 18.04
N ASP A 79 -8.82 -9.37 17.89
CA ASP A 79 -7.68 -8.70 17.28
C ASP A 79 -7.82 -8.59 15.76
N SER A 80 -8.33 -9.62 15.07
CA SER A 80 -8.53 -9.54 13.61
C SER A 80 -9.61 -8.52 13.24
N VAL A 81 -10.67 -8.38 14.04
CA VAL A 81 -11.70 -7.35 13.86
C VAL A 81 -11.11 -5.95 14.08
N GLU A 82 -10.32 -5.75 15.13
CA GLU A 82 -9.66 -4.46 15.38
C GLU A 82 -8.71 -4.07 14.24
N VAL A 83 -7.93 -5.02 13.73
CA VAL A 83 -7.04 -4.83 12.57
C VAL A 83 -7.83 -4.53 11.30
N ALA A 84 -8.91 -5.27 11.03
CA ALA A 84 -9.74 -5.08 9.85
C ALA A 84 -10.43 -3.71 9.86
N VAL A 85 -10.99 -3.29 11.00
CA VAL A 85 -11.57 -1.95 11.15
C VAL A 85 -10.50 -0.88 10.93
N ALA A 86 -9.34 -1.00 11.56
CA ALA A 86 -8.24 -0.05 11.38
C ALA A 86 -7.80 0.04 9.91
N PHE A 87 -7.73 -1.09 9.20
CA PHE A 87 -7.36 -1.13 7.78
C PHE A 87 -8.40 -0.42 6.90
N VAL A 88 -9.69 -0.74 7.06
CA VAL A 88 -10.78 -0.11 6.28
C VAL A 88 -10.91 1.37 6.60
N THR A 89 -10.61 1.81 7.82
CA THR A 89 -10.59 3.24 8.15
C THR A 89 -9.57 4.00 7.30
N GLU A 90 -8.44 3.40 6.91
CA GLU A 90 -7.41 4.07 6.10
C GLU A 90 -7.69 4.00 4.58
N CYS A 91 -8.17 2.87 4.05
CA CYS A 91 -8.36 2.68 2.60
C CYS A 91 -9.81 2.49 2.13
N GLY A 92 -10.78 2.59 3.03
CA GLY A 92 -12.18 2.33 2.71
C GLY A 92 -12.77 3.30 1.68
N ALA A 93 -12.31 4.56 1.65
CA ALA A 93 -12.68 5.52 0.62
C ALA A 93 -12.29 5.02 -0.78
N THR A 94 -11.04 4.56 -0.94
CA THR A 94 -10.55 3.98 -2.20
C THR A 94 -11.32 2.72 -2.57
N LEU A 95 -11.50 1.78 -1.64
CA LEU A 95 -12.23 0.54 -1.92
C LEU A 95 -13.68 0.78 -2.33
N GLN A 96 -14.35 1.75 -1.71
CA GLN A 96 -15.70 2.18 -2.06
C GLN A 96 -15.76 2.78 -3.47
N GLU A 97 -14.73 3.51 -3.89
CA GLU A 97 -14.65 4.13 -5.21
C GLU A 97 -14.38 3.10 -6.32
N VAL A 98 -13.33 2.29 -6.19
CA VAL A 98 -12.92 1.38 -7.28
C VAL A 98 -13.61 0.02 -7.29
N SER A 99 -13.99 -0.50 -6.13
CA SER A 99 -14.55 -1.87 -6.04
C SER A 99 -15.83 -1.93 -5.19
N PRO A 100 -16.83 -1.06 -5.44
CA PRO A 100 -17.99 -0.92 -4.56
C PRO A 100 -18.74 -2.23 -4.32
N ARG A 101 -18.84 -3.09 -5.34
CA ARG A 101 -19.51 -4.40 -5.23
C ARG A 101 -18.77 -5.36 -4.30
N ALA A 102 -17.45 -5.51 -4.48
CA ALA A 102 -16.64 -6.38 -3.62
C ALA A 102 -16.57 -5.82 -2.19
N PHE A 103 -16.45 -4.49 -2.06
CA PHE A 103 -16.43 -3.82 -0.77
C PHE A 103 -17.76 -3.94 -0.01
N ASN A 104 -18.90 -4.00 -0.70
CA ASN A 104 -20.19 -4.32 -0.07
C ASN A 104 -20.17 -5.68 0.63
N LEU A 105 -19.59 -6.71 -0.01
CA LEU A 105 -19.50 -8.06 0.56
C LEU A 105 -18.63 -8.10 1.83
N ILE A 106 -17.59 -7.26 1.89
CA ILE A 106 -16.79 -7.09 3.12
C ILE A 106 -17.65 -6.49 4.23
N PHE A 107 -18.47 -5.48 3.93
CA PHE A 107 -19.38 -4.90 4.92
C PHE A 107 -20.46 -5.88 5.37
N ASP A 108 -20.99 -6.70 4.47
CA ASP A 108 -21.91 -7.78 4.84
C ASP A 108 -21.24 -8.76 5.81
N SER A 109 -19.94 -9.00 5.63
CA SER A 109 -19.14 -9.81 6.56
C SER A 109 -18.99 -9.14 7.92
N PHE A 110 -18.70 -7.83 7.99
CA PHE A 110 -18.70 -7.10 9.27
C PHE A 110 -20.07 -7.13 9.97
N LEU A 111 -21.16 -6.99 9.24
CA LEU A 111 -22.52 -7.06 9.80
C LEU A 111 -22.86 -8.47 10.28
N ARG A 112 -22.42 -9.50 9.54
CA ARG A 112 -22.54 -10.89 9.97
C ARG A 112 -21.84 -11.11 11.30
N VAL A 113 -20.58 -10.68 11.41
CA VAL A 113 -19.81 -10.70 12.66
C VAL A 113 -20.60 -10.03 13.79
N LEU A 114 -21.12 -8.82 13.55
CA LEU A 114 -21.91 -8.05 14.53
C LEU A 114 -23.17 -8.79 15.05
N HIS A 115 -23.83 -9.56 14.20
CA HIS A 115 -25.11 -10.21 14.51
C HIS A 115 -24.99 -11.66 15.00
N GLU A 116 -24.02 -12.42 14.49
CA GLU A 116 -23.89 -13.87 14.75
C GLU A 116 -22.91 -14.18 15.90
N GLY A 117 -22.05 -13.24 16.29
CA GLY A 117 -20.99 -13.50 17.27
C GLY A 117 -21.30 -13.05 18.70
N ASP A 118 -20.80 -13.80 19.68
CA ASP A 118 -20.56 -13.30 21.04
C ASP A 118 -19.35 -12.35 21.01
N LEU A 119 -19.53 -11.18 20.40
CA LEU A 119 -18.50 -10.15 20.37
C LEU A 119 -18.42 -9.39 21.68
N GLU A 120 -17.19 -9.25 22.17
CA GLU A 120 -16.85 -8.28 23.20
C GLU A 120 -17.29 -6.87 22.78
N TYR A 121 -17.76 -6.11 23.76
CA TYR A 121 -18.29 -4.75 23.61
C TYR A 121 -17.40 -3.84 22.76
N ARG A 122 -16.06 -3.90 22.93
CA ARG A 122 -15.12 -3.07 22.16
C ARG A 122 -15.22 -3.33 20.66
N SER A 123 -15.20 -4.60 20.24
CA SER A 123 -15.25 -4.96 18.83
C SER A 123 -16.59 -4.58 18.19
N ARG A 124 -17.69 -4.71 18.95
CA ARG A 124 -19.02 -4.21 18.54
C ARG A 124 -18.98 -2.70 18.24
N CYS A 125 -18.46 -1.89 19.17
CA CYS A 125 -18.35 -0.44 18.99
C CYS A 125 -17.46 -0.05 17.79
N LEU A 126 -16.39 -0.81 17.53
CA LEU A 126 -15.51 -0.57 16.39
C LEU A 126 -16.25 -0.81 15.06
N ILE A 127 -17.02 -1.89 14.95
CA ILE A 127 -17.82 -2.19 13.75
C ILE A 127 -18.92 -1.14 13.56
N GLU A 128 -19.64 -0.75 14.62
CA GLU A 128 -20.68 0.28 14.55
C GLU A 128 -20.11 1.65 14.12
N SER A 129 -18.93 2.00 14.62
CA SER A 129 -18.20 3.20 14.22
C SER A 129 -17.81 3.13 12.75
N LEU A 130 -17.34 1.98 12.26
CA LEU A 130 -16.99 1.78 10.86
C LEU A 130 -18.21 1.89 9.93
N VAL A 131 -19.35 1.30 10.31
CA VAL A 131 -20.61 1.42 9.57
C VAL A 131 -21.06 2.88 9.50
N THR A 132 -20.92 3.62 10.60
CA THR A 132 -21.21 5.05 10.64
C THR A 132 -20.27 5.84 9.73
N LEU A 133 -18.97 5.58 9.79
CA LEU A 133 -17.96 6.21 8.94
C LEU A 133 -18.28 6.00 7.44
N ARG A 134 -18.66 4.78 7.06
CA ARG A 134 -19.10 4.45 5.70
C ARG A 134 -20.33 5.25 5.27
N ARG A 135 -21.34 5.39 6.13
CA ARG A 135 -22.55 6.20 5.85
C ARG A 135 -22.21 7.66 5.58
N PHE A 136 -21.16 8.17 6.21
CA PHE A 136 -20.61 9.50 5.96
C PHE A 136 -19.56 9.53 4.84
N ASN A 137 -19.49 8.51 3.98
CA ASN A 137 -18.54 8.39 2.88
C ASN A 137 -17.08 8.62 3.31
N PHE A 138 -16.68 8.02 4.43
CA PHE A 138 -15.32 8.14 4.97
C PHE A 138 -14.86 9.59 5.22
N LYS A 139 -15.80 10.48 5.58
CA LYS A 139 -15.48 11.86 5.94
C LYS A 139 -14.39 11.92 7.03
N GLY A 140 -13.35 12.70 6.78
CA GLY A 140 -12.17 12.81 7.67
C GLY A 140 -11.07 11.77 7.38
N HIS A 141 -11.34 10.81 6.49
CA HIS A 141 -10.41 9.77 6.05
C HIS A 141 -10.36 9.75 4.51
N PRO A 142 -9.87 10.83 3.86
CA PRO A 142 -9.71 10.83 2.41
C PRO A 142 -8.71 9.76 1.97
N ALA A 143 -8.92 9.19 0.78
CA ALA A 143 -8.00 8.21 0.19
C ALA A 143 -6.56 8.76 0.12
N ILE A 144 -6.38 9.88 -0.56
CA ILE A 144 -5.12 10.61 -0.64
C ILE A 144 -5.36 12.02 -0.13
N ARG A 145 -4.46 12.53 0.71
CA ARG A 145 -4.47 13.93 1.14
C ARG A 145 -3.97 14.79 -0.02
N PRO A 146 -4.53 15.98 -0.28
CA PRO A 146 -4.12 16.81 -1.42
C PRO A 146 -2.61 17.10 -1.48
N GLU A 147 -1.94 17.21 -0.34
CA GLU A 147 -0.49 17.47 -0.28
C GLU A 147 0.37 16.24 -0.63
N LEU A 148 -0.25 15.06 -0.70
CA LEU A 148 0.38 13.78 -0.99
C LEU A 148 0.00 13.23 -2.38
N ASP A 149 -0.82 13.96 -3.12
CA ASP A 149 -1.18 13.64 -4.50
C ASP A 149 -0.13 14.24 -5.45
N LEU A 150 1.04 13.58 -5.50
CA LEU A 150 2.23 14.10 -6.16
C LEU A 150 2.32 13.73 -7.65
N LEU A 151 1.58 12.72 -8.09
CA LEU A 151 1.55 12.27 -9.48
C LEU A 151 0.31 12.85 -10.15
N VAL A 152 0.50 13.90 -10.96
CA VAL A 152 -0.59 14.64 -11.61
C VAL A 152 -1.20 13.86 -12.77
N ASP A 153 -0.41 13.01 -13.42
CA ASP A 153 -0.83 12.19 -14.54
C ASP A 153 -1.03 10.73 -14.12
N SER A 154 -2.26 10.22 -14.32
CA SER A 154 -2.60 8.82 -14.05
C SER A 154 -1.80 7.84 -14.91
N GLU A 155 -1.31 8.25 -16.09
CA GLU A 155 -0.50 7.39 -16.95
C GLU A 155 0.90 7.12 -16.38
N GLU A 156 1.38 7.95 -15.44
CA GLU A 156 2.64 7.70 -14.72
C GLU A 156 2.47 6.70 -13.57
N GLN A 157 1.24 6.36 -13.17
CA GLN A 157 1.00 5.41 -12.08
C GLN A 157 1.19 3.98 -12.56
N VAL A 158 1.96 3.20 -11.80
CA VAL A 158 2.12 1.76 -12.03
C VAL A 158 1.51 1.00 -10.87
N THR A 159 0.47 0.21 -11.16
CA THR A 159 -0.22 -0.61 -10.17
C THR A 159 0.25 -2.05 -10.29
N HIS A 160 0.64 -2.64 -9.16
CA HIS A 160 1.07 -4.03 -9.09
C HIS A 160 -0.05 -4.94 -8.61
N GLU A 161 -0.19 -6.08 -9.27
CA GLU A 161 -1.06 -7.16 -8.84
C GLU A 161 -0.26 -8.16 -8.02
N ILE A 162 -0.66 -8.33 -6.76
CA ILE A 162 -0.08 -9.30 -5.84
C ILE A 162 -1.22 -9.98 -5.06
N SER A 163 -1.03 -11.24 -4.70
CA SER A 163 -2.01 -12.03 -3.96
C SER A 163 -1.35 -12.73 -2.77
N PHE A 164 -2.10 -12.85 -1.67
CA PHE A 164 -1.69 -13.66 -0.51
C PHE A 164 -1.64 -15.16 -0.81
N LEU A 165 -2.25 -15.60 -1.92
CA LEU A 165 -2.31 -17.00 -2.33
C LEU A 165 -1.10 -17.44 -3.15
N ASN A 166 -0.31 -16.49 -3.66
CA ASN A 166 0.85 -16.77 -4.50
C ASN A 166 2.07 -17.12 -3.65
N GLU A 167 2.98 -17.91 -4.22
CA GLU A 167 4.33 -18.05 -3.69
C GLU A 167 5.11 -16.75 -3.96
N ILE A 168 5.75 -16.20 -2.91
CA ILE A 168 6.40 -14.90 -2.96
C ILE A 168 7.88 -15.06 -2.62
N ASP A 169 8.75 -14.76 -3.58
CA ASP A 169 10.18 -14.59 -3.32
C ASP A 169 10.46 -13.16 -2.81
N PRO A 170 11.00 -12.98 -1.59
CA PRO A 170 11.42 -11.67 -1.10
C PRO A 170 12.72 -11.14 -1.74
N GLU A 171 13.43 -11.94 -2.53
CA GLU A 171 14.75 -11.63 -3.08
C GLU A 171 15.73 -11.13 -2.00
N THR A 172 15.77 -11.83 -0.87
CA THR A 172 16.65 -11.48 0.28
C THR A 172 18.13 -11.43 -0.11
N SER A 173 18.50 -12.10 -1.20
CA SER A 173 19.86 -12.10 -1.72
C SER A 173 20.34 -10.72 -2.20
N LEU A 174 19.41 -9.76 -2.46
CA LEU A 174 19.68 -8.37 -2.80
C LEU A 174 20.16 -7.54 -1.59
N ASP A 175 19.86 -7.98 -0.38
CA ASP A 175 20.26 -7.28 0.85
C ASP A 175 21.73 -7.60 1.24
N VAL A 176 22.36 -8.54 0.53
CA VAL A 176 23.73 -9.00 0.79
C VAL A 176 24.67 -8.39 -0.23
N PHE A 177 25.68 -7.66 0.25
CA PHE A 177 26.72 -7.11 -0.62
C PHE A 177 27.52 -8.21 -1.32
N LYS A 178 27.66 -8.08 -2.64
CA LYS A 178 28.39 -9.03 -3.48
C LYS A 178 29.24 -8.26 -4.49
N PRO A 179 30.45 -8.76 -4.83
CA PRO A 179 31.21 -8.21 -5.94
C PRO A 179 30.41 -8.30 -7.24
N ASP A 180 30.25 -7.18 -7.94
CA ASP A 180 29.64 -7.14 -9.27
C ASP A 180 30.74 -7.07 -10.33
N PRO A 181 30.96 -8.14 -11.13
CA PRO A 181 31.93 -8.12 -12.23
C PRO A 181 31.66 -7.02 -13.27
N LYS A 182 30.42 -6.52 -13.34
CA LYS A 182 29.99 -5.46 -14.27
C LYS A 182 29.79 -4.11 -13.57
N PHE A 183 30.33 -3.92 -12.36
CA PHE A 183 30.15 -2.71 -11.54
C PHE A 183 30.30 -1.41 -12.34
N HIS A 184 31.42 -1.23 -13.05
CA HIS A 184 31.66 0.00 -13.82
C HIS A 184 30.61 0.25 -14.92
N GLN A 185 30.11 -0.82 -15.55
CA GLN A 185 29.08 -0.72 -16.59
C GLN A 185 27.72 -0.38 -15.97
N ASN A 186 27.36 -1.02 -14.86
CA ASN A 186 26.10 -0.76 -14.16
C ASN A 186 26.07 0.64 -13.55
N GLU A 187 27.16 1.10 -12.94
CA GLU A 187 27.31 2.46 -12.43
C GLU A 187 27.11 3.50 -13.55
N SER A 188 27.71 3.26 -14.72
CA SER A 188 27.54 4.14 -15.88
C SER A 188 26.08 4.20 -16.34
N LYS A 189 25.35 3.07 -16.34
CA LYS A 189 23.92 3.05 -16.67
C LYS A 189 23.09 3.82 -15.66
N TYR A 190 23.34 3.65 -14.36
CA TYR A 190 22.65 4.40 -13.31
C TYR A 190 22.87 5.92 -13.43
N LEU A 191 24.09 6.35 -13.75
CA LEU A 191 24.40 7.76 -13.97
C LEU A 191 23.67 8.34 -15.17
N LEU A 192 23.54 7.60 -16.28
CA LEU A 192 22.77 8.03 -17.45
C LEU A 192 21.28 8.17 -17.09
N MET A 193 20.71 7.15 -16.46
CA MET A 193 19.31 7.16 -16.01
C MET A 193 19.03 8.33 -15.06
N LYS A 194 19.94 8.61 -14.12
CA LYS A 194 19.81 9.76 -13.21
C LYS A 194 19.74 11.09 -13.97
N LYS A 195 20.60 11.30 -14.98
CA LYS A 195 20.63 12.53 -15.77
C LYS A 195 19.35 12.73 -16.57
N GLU A 196 18.86 11.66 -17.17
CA GLU A 196 17.60 11.63 -17.92
C GLU A 196 16.41 12.00 -17.02
N LEU A 197 16.29 11.35 -15.85
CA LEU A 197 15.20 11.60 -14.90
C LEU A 197 15.19 13.02 -14.33
N LEU A 198 16.37 13.64 -14.16
CA LEU A 198 16.50 14.99 -13.59
C LEU A 198 16.55 16.09 -14.66
N GLY A 199 16.53 15.75 -15.95
CA GLY A 199 16.62 16.72 -17.05
C GLY A 199 17.94 17.52 -17.05
N GLU A 200 19.02 16.96 -16.50
CA GLU A 200 20.29 17.68 -16.34
C GLU A 200 20.95 18.04 -17.68
N GLU A 201 20.63 17.33 -18.77
CA GLU A 201 21.15 17.61 -20.12
C GLU A 201 20.72 18.99 -20.66
N ASP A 202 19.50 19.44 -20.33
CA ASP A 202 18.99 20.75 -20.76
C ASP A 202 19.64 21.91 -20.00
N THR A 203 20.06 21.68 -18.75
CA THR A 203 20.66 22.72 -17.91
C THR A 203 22.07 23.09 -18.36
N ASP A 204 22.85 22.15 -18.87
CA ASP A 204 24.19 22.41 -19.42
C ASP A 204 24.12 23.10 -20.79
N LEU A 205 23.15 22.74 -21.63
CA LEU A 205 22.85 23.45 -22.89
C LEU A 205 22.37 24.89 -22.63
N ALA A 206 21.48 25.10 -21.65
CA ALA A 206 21.01 26.43 -21.26
C ALA A 206 22.12 27.29 -20.66
N ARG A 207 23.00 26.72 -19.82
CA ARG A 207 24.17 27.42 -19.27
C ARG A 207 25.20 27.79 -20.34
N ARG A 208 25.39 26.94 -21.36
CA ARG A 208 26.26 27.24 -22.51
C ARG A 208 25.68 28.33 -23.42
N ARG A 209 24.36 28.37 -23.61
CA ARG A 209 23.68 29.44 -24.37
C ARG A 209 23.70 30.80 -23.68
N ARG A 210 23.68 30.85 -22.34
CA ARG A 210 23.81 32.10 -21.56
C ARG A 210 25.25 32.65 -21.46
N ARG A 211 26.25 31.88 -21.89
CA ARG A 211 27.68 32.25 -21.88
C ARG A 211 28.21 32.62 -23.28
N ARG A 212 27.35 32.66 -24.30
CA ARG A 212 27.61 33.21 -25.62
C ARG A 212 26.80 34.48 -25.79
#